data_AF-A0A7Y1W1T7-F1
#
_entry.id   AF-A0A7Y1W1T7-F1
#
_cell.length_a   1.000
_cell.length_b   1.000
_cell.length_c   1.000
_cell.angle_alpha   90.00
_cell.angle_beta   90.00
_cell.angle_gamma   90.00
#
_symmetry.space_group_name_H-M   'P 1'
#
loop_
_entity.id
_entity.type
_entity.pdbx_description
1 polymer ?
#
loop_
_entity_poly.entity_id
_entity_poly.type
_entity_poly.pdbx_seq_one_letter_code
_entity_poly.pdbx_strand_id
1 'polypeptide(L)'
;MFERAERSDRAVILHPVFPGDGPELLDEFCELARSAGVEIVDVLTAPRDRPDARYFVGKGKIEQLADRVEETGAGLILFSSPLSAIQERN
;
A
#
# COMPACT_ATOMS: atom_id res chain seq x y z
N MET A 1 26.45 -10.15 7.40
CA MET A 1 25.88 -8.85 7.79
C MET A 1 25.11 -8.38 6.57
N PHE A 2 23.77 -8.48 6.58
CA PHE A 2 22.97 -8.07 5.43
C PHE A 2 23.03 -6.55 5.34
N GLU A 3 23.54 -6.02 4.22
CA GLU A 3 23.46 -4.62 3.87
C GLU A 3 21.97 -4.20 3.89
N ARG A 4 21.58 -3.40 4.88
CA ARG A 4 20.47 -2.48 4.69
C ARG A 4 20.96 -1.50 3.64
N ALA A 5 20.66 -1.76 2.37
CA ALA A 5 20.46 -0.65 1.42
C ALA A 5 19.63 0.38 2.17
N GLU A 6 20.01 1.66 2.13
CA GLU A 6 19.33 2.74 2.83
C GLU A 6 17.83 2.69 2.47
N ARG A 7 17.06 1.92 3.26
CA ARG A 7 15.64 1.72 3.03
C ARG A 7 15.06 3.05 3.38
N SER A 8 14.67 3.80 2.35
CA SER A 8 13.85 4.98 2.55
C SER A 8 12.64 4.54 3.36
N ASP A 9 12.51 5.05 4.58
CA ASP A 9 11.39 4.75 5.47
C ASP A 9 10.09 5.44 4.99
N ARG A 10 10.13 6.09 3.81
CA ARG A 10 9.00 6.76 3.15
C ARG A 10 8.15 5.77 2.40
N ALA A 11 6.86 5.71 2.73
CA ALA A 11 5.91 4.78 2.12
C ALA A 11 4.66 5.45 1.56
N VAL A 12 4.19 4.93 0.43
CA VAL A 12 2.80 5.11 0.00
C VAL A 12 1.98 3.92 0.50
N ILE A 13 0.84 4.20 1.13
CA ILE A 13 -0.12 3.16 1.50
C ILE A 13 -1.10 2.94 0.34
N LEU A 14 -1.35 1.68 -0.01
CA LEU A 14 -2.44 1.27 -0.89
C LEU A 14 -3.46 0.48 -0.07
N HIS A 15 -4.64 1.06 0.09
CA HIS A 15 -5.72 0.53 0.92
C HIS A 15 -6.94 0.16 0.06
N PRO A 16 -7.19 -1.14 -0.20
CA PRO A 16 -8.46 -1.58 -0.77
C PRO A 16 -9.60 -1.30 0.22
N VAL A 17 -10.75 -0.85 -0.29
CA VAL A 17 -11.96 -0.62 0.52
C VAL A 17 -13.07 -1.50 -0.04
N PHE A 18 -13.54 -2.46 0.75
CA PHE A 18 -14.61 -3.39 0.41
C PHE A 18 -15.93 -3.04 1.12
N PRO A 19 -17.08 -3.52 0.61
CA PRO A 19 -18.34 -3.39 1.32
C PRO A 19 -18.28 -4.02 2.71
N GLY A 20 -18.57 -3.22 3.74
CA GLY A 20 -18.54 -3.65 5.14
C GLY A 20 -17.24 -3.29 5.89
N ASP A 21 -16.23 -2.77 5.21
CA ASP A 21 -15.04 -2.23 5.87
C ASP A 21 -15.40 -0.96 6.67
N GLY A 22 -14.92 -0.92 7.91
CA GLY A 22 -15.01 0.28 8.76
C GLY A 22 -13.92 1.29 8.42
N PRO A 23 -14.17 2.60 8.56
CA PRO A 23 -13.16 3.63 8.33
C PRO A 23 -11.94 3.48 9.25
N GLU A 24 -12.10 2.84 10.41
CA GLU A 24 -11.06 2.66 11.41
C GLU A 24 -9.92 1.74 10.94
N LEU A 25 -10.17 0.86 9.96
CA LEU A 25 -9.16 -0.08 9.46
C LEU A 25 -7.95 0.62 8.83
N LEU A 26 -8.21 1.69 8.07
CA LEU A 26 -7.14 2.48 7.47
C LEU A 26 -6.37 3.25 8.54
N ASP A 27 -7.08 3.83 9.50
CA ASP A 27 -6.48 4.59 10.60
C ASP A 27 -5.58 3.70 11.45
N GLU A 28 -6.06 2.51 11.84
CA GLU A 28 -5.27 1.51 12.57
C GLU A 28 -4.02 1.13 11.79
N PHE A 29 -4.15 0.85 10.49
CA PHE A 29 -3.00 0.48 9.67
C PHE A 29 -1.97 1.62 9.57
N CYS A 30 -2.42 2.87 9.46
CA CYS A 30 -1.55 4.04 9.47
C CYS A 30 -0.81 4.20 10.81
N GLU A 31 -1.50 4.01 11.93
CA GLU A 31 -0.90 4.07 13.27
C GLU A 31 0.15 2.96 13.48
N LEU A 32 -0.12 1.74 13.00
CA LEU A 32 0.84 0.64 13.02
C LEU A 32 2.09 0.95 12.18
N ALA A 33 1.91 1.48 10.97
CA ALA A 33 3.02 1.86 10.10
C ALA A 33 3.88 2.96 10.72
N ARG A 34 3.25 4.01 11.25
CA ARG A 34 3.95 5.10 11.98
C ARG A 34 4.71 4.57 13.19
N SER A 35 4.10 3.68 13.96
CA SER A 35 4.73 3.04 15.12
C SER A 35 5.92 2.16 14.74
N ALA A 36 5.92 1.61 13.52
CA ALA A 36 7.05 0.88 12.95
C ALA A 36 8.17 1.78 12.38
N GLY A 37 8.04 3.10 12.50
CA GLY A 37 9.01 4.08 12.03
C GLY A 37 8.86 4.46 10.56
N VAL A 38 7.73 4.14 9.93
CA VAL A 38 7.47 4.47 8.52
C VAL A 38 6.92 5.90 8.41
N GLU A 39 7.52 6.71 7.54
CA GLU A 39 6.98 7.99 7.10
C GLU A 39 5.95 7.77 5.99
N ILE A 40 4.67 7.93 6.29
CA ILE A 40 3.60 7.81 5.28
C ILE A 40 3.55 9.10 4.47
N VAL A 41 3.90 9.02 3.19
CA VAL A 41 3.99 10.20 2.29
C VAL A 41 2.77 10.37 1.40
N ASP A 42 1.99 9.30 1.17
CA ASP A 42 0.69 9.35 0.52
C ASP A 42 -0.16 8.13 0.89
N VAL A 43 -1.48 8.24 0.72
CA VAL A 43 -2.44 7.17 0.95
C VAL A 43 -3.40 7.09 -0.24
N LEU A 44 -3.38 5.96 -0.93
CA LEU A 44 -4.28 5.64 -2.03
C LEU A 44 -5.35 4.64 -1.58
N THR A 45 -6.60 5.08 -1.56
CA THR A 45 -7.75 4.18 -1.36
C THR A 45 -8.24 3.62 -2.70
N ALA A 46 -8.70 2.37 -2.68
CA ALA A 46 -9.22 1.66 -3.84
C ALA A 46 -10.57 0.99 -3.54
N PRO A 47 -11.69 1.75 -3.60
CA PRO A 47 -13.04 1.21 -3.41
C PRO A 47 -13.41 0.19 -4.47
N ARG A 48 -13.95 -0.97 -4.06
CA ARG A 48 -14.38 -2.04 -4.97
C ARG A 48 -15.24 -3.11 -4.27
N ASP A 49 -16.06 -3.84 -5.03
CA ASP A 49 -16.94 -4.88 -4.46
C ASP A 49 -16.22 -6.18 -4.07
N ARG A 50 -15.16 -6.56 -4.79
CA ARG A 50 -14.41 -7.83 -4.60
C ARG A 50 -13.00 -7.71 -5.16
N PRO A 51 -11.99 -8.41 -4.60
CA PRO A 51 -10.59 -8.30 -5.04
C PRO A 51 -10.39 -8.74 -6.49
N ASP A 52 -9.43 -8.12 -7.16
CA ASP A 52 -8.98 -8.54 -8.49
C ASP A 52 -7.99 -9.72 -8.37
N ALA A 53 -8.20 -10.78 -9.14
CA ALA A 53 -7.38 -11.98 -9.05
C ALA A 53 -5.90 -11.73 -9.42
N ARG A 54 -5.61 -10.72 -10.25
CA ARG A 54 -4.26 -10.42 -10.74
C ARG A 54 -3.56 -9.34 -9.93
N TYR A 55 -4.26 -8.25 -9.62
CA TYR A 55 -3.68 -7.04 -9.02
C TYR A 55 -4.29 -6.62 -7.67
N PHE A 56 -5.28 -7.36 -7.16
CA PHE A 56 -6.06 -7.06 -5.94
C PHE A 56 -6.90 -5.77 -6.01
N VAL A 57 -6.30 -4.62 -6.37
CA VAL A 57 -6.92 -3.29 -6.57
C VAL A 57 -7.16 -2.93 -8.05
N GLY A 58 -6.66 -3.73 -8.99
CA GLY A 58 -6.84 -3.54 -10.44
C GLY A 58 -5.78 -2.62 -11.07
N LYS A 59 -5.58 -2.77 -12.39
CA LYS A 59 -4.45 -2.16 -13.13
C LYS A 59 -4.38 -0.63 -13.02
N GLY A 60 -5.49 0.08 -13.21
CA GLY A 60 -5.48 1.55 -13.19
C GLY A 60 -5.09 2.13 -11.84
N LYS A 61 -5.32 1.40 -10.73
CA LYS A 61 -4.87 1.82 -9.41
C LYS A 61 -3.38 1.56 -9.19
N ILE A 62 -2.84 0.49 -9.78
CA ILE A 62 -1.39 0.22 -9.79
C ILE A 62 -0.65 1.29 -10.60
N GLU A 63 -1.20 1.72 -11.73
CA GLU A 63 -0.65 2.83 -12.53
C GLU A 63 -0.62 4.13 -11.71
N GLN A 64 -1.73 4.48 -11.05
CA GLN A 64 -1.76 5.63 -10.12
C GLN A 64 -0.75 5.51 -8.97
N LEU A 65 -0.57 4.31 -8.43
CA LEU A 65 0.42 4.06 -7.37
C LEU A 65 1.85 4.29 -7.88
N ALA A 66 2.17 3.85 -9.09
CA ALA A 66 3.47 4.09 -9.70
C ALA A 66 3.75 5.59 -9.82
N ASP A 67 2.79 6.37 -10.33
CA ASP A 67 2.89 7.82 -10.44
C ASP A 67 3.16 8.47 -9.07
N ARG A 68 2.42 8.06 -8.03
CA ARG A 68 2.62 8.57 -6.66
C ARG A 68 3.98 8.21 -6.07
N VAL A 69 4.45 7.00 -6.31
CA VAL A 69 5.79 6.58 -5.85
C VAL A 69 6.86 7.45 -6.48
N GLU A 70 6.77 7.74 -7.78
CA GLU A 70 7.68 8.63 -8.48
C GLU A 70 7.59 10.08 -7.95
N GLU A 71 6.38 10.61 -7.79
CA GLU A 71 6.14 11.98 -7.31
C GLU A 71 6.63 12.21 -5.87
N THR A 72 6.44 11.23 -4.99
CA THR A 72 6.72 11.34 -3.55
C THR A 72 8.12 10.88 -3.16
N GLY A 73 8.81 10.18 -4.07
CA GLY A 73 10.09 9.52 -3.81
C GLY A 73 9.98 8.40 -2.75
N ALA A 74 8.83 7.73 -2.67
CA ALA A 74 8.62 6.64 -1.72
C ALA A 74 9.52 5.45 -2.07
N GLY A 75 10.22 4.90 -1.09
CA GLY A 75 11.00 3.67 -1.26
C GLY A 75 10.24 2.41 -0.85
N LEU A 76 9.07 2.57 -0.25
CA LEU A 76 8.23 1.50 0.25
C LEU A 76 6.79 1.66 -0.25
N ILE A 77 6.15 0.53 -0.48
CA ILE A 77 4.71 0.44 -0.72
C ILE A 77 4.15 -0.44 0.38
N LEU A 78 3.20 0.08 1.15
CA LEU A 78 2.49 -0.67 2.17
C LEU A 78 1.10 -1.03 1.67
N PHE A 79 0.83 -2.32 1.54
CA PHE A 79 -0.48 -2.81 1.15
C PHE A 79 -1.24 -3.28 2.40
N SER A 80 -2.39 -2.68 2.69
CA SER A 80 -3.11 -2.91 3.95
C SER A 80 -3.98 -4.17 3.97
N SER A 81 -3.69 -5.13 3.11
CA SER A 81 -4.37 -6.42 3.03
C SER A 81 -3.38 -7.48 2.56
N PRO A 82 -3.54 -8.74 3.00
CA PRO A 82 -2.64 -9.79 2.55
C PRO A 82 -2.77 -10.01 1.04
N LEU A 83 -1.64 -10.01 0.35
CA LEU A 83 -1.54 -10.37 -1.05
C LEU A 83 -1.19 -11.85 -1.17
N SER A 84 -1.67 -12.50 -2.23
CA SER A 84 -1.15 -13.80 -2.63
C SER A 84 0.22 -13.65 -3.30
N ALA A 85 1.03 -14.71 -3.31
CA ALA A 85 2.35 -14.71 -3.95
C ALA A 85 2.32 -14.32 -5.44
N ILE A 86 1.20 -14.57 -6.14
CA ILE A 86 1.03 -14.14 -7.54
C ILE A 86 0.79 -12.63 -7.62
N GLN A 87 0.03 -12.06 -6.69
CA GLN A 87 -0.26 -10.63 -6.64
C GLN A 87 0.96 -9.81 -6.23
N GLU A 88 1.78 -10.29 -5.29
CA GLU A 88 3.04 -9.62 -4.89
C GLU A 88 4.06 -9.52 -6.04
N ARG A 89 4.01 -10.48 -6.96
CA ARG A 89 4.92 -10.54 -8.11
C ARG A 89 4.47 -9.67 -9.29
N ASN A 90 3.19 -9.30 -9.36
CA ASN A 90 2.57 -8.62 -10.51
C ASN A 90 2.54 -7.11 -10.32
#